data_AF-A0A7V6U016-F1
#
_entry.id   AF-A0A7V6U016-F1
#
_cell.length_a   1.000
_cell.length_b   1.000
_cell.length_c   1.000
_cell.angle_alpha   90.00
_cell.angle_beta   90.00
_cell.angle_gamma   90.00
#
_symmetry.space_group_name_H-M   'P 1'
#
loop_
_entity.id
_entity.type
_entity.pdbx_description
1 polymer ?
#
loop_
_entity_poly.entity_id
_entity_poly.type
_entity_poly.pdbx_seq_one_letter_code
_entity_poly.pdbx_strand_id
1 'polypeptide(L)'
;MTRTGNKPLILFRDDKASRDVLFAAPSSIIRADTPDEFEPAWDAMQEAHKAGRWLAGYLSYEAGYLLEPKLQPLLPGGRKAPLLCFGVFD
;
A
#
# COMPACT_ATOMS: atom_id res chain seq x y z
N MET A 1 -20.34 23.64 9.90
CA MET A 1 -20.23 22.78 8.70
C MET A 1 -19.22 21.69 8.98
N THR A 2 -19.70 20.51 9.36
CA THR A 2 -18.89 19.31 9.58
C THR A 2 -18.28 18.88 8.25
N ARG A 3 -16.94 18.93 8.11
CA ARG A 3 -16.24 18.28 6.99
C ARG A 3 -16.63 16.81 7.03
N THR A 4 -17.41 16.33 6.07
CA THR A 4 -17.59 14.90 5.79
C THR A 4 -16.20 14.28 5.82
N GLY A 5 -15.92 13.43 6.81
CA GLY A 5 -14.58 12.90 7.05
C GLY A 5 -14.05 12.29 5.76
N ASN A 6 -12.94 12.82 5.25
CA ASN A 6 -12.40 12.41 3.97
C ASN A 6 -11.95 10.95 4.09
N LYS A 7 -12.76 10.02 3.58
CA LYS A 7 -12.39 8.61 3.57
C LYS A 7 -11.19 8.42 2.65
N PRO A 8 -10.21 7.56 3.02
CA PRO A 8 -9.09 7.25 2.14
C PRO A 8 -9.58 6.78 0.77
N LEU A 9 -8.94 7.26 -0.29
CA LEU A 9 -9.24 6.90 -1.68
C LEU A 9 -7.97 6.86 -2.52
N ILE A 10 -8.03 6.11 -3.62
CA ILE A 10 -7.01 6.04 -4.66
C ILE A 10 -7.71 6.19 -6.01
N LEU A 11 -7.23 7.11 -6.83
CA LEU A 11 -7.75 7.34 -8.18
C LEU A 11 -6.63 7.07 -9.20
N PHE A 12 -6.82 6.05 -10.01
CA PHE A 12 -5.99 5.79 -11.19
C PHE A 12 -6.66 6.45 -12.40
N ARG A 13 -5.93 7.34 -13.08
CA ARG A 13 -6.39 8.00 -14.31
C ARG A 13 -5.50 7.62 -15.48
N ASP A 14 -6.14 7.22 -16.56
CA ASP A 14 -5.54 7.00 -17.86
C ASP A 14 -6.14 8.02 -18.83
N ASP A 15 -5.56 9.23 -18.83
CA ASP A 15 -6.07 10.37 -19.59
C ASP A 15 -6.07 10.08 -21.12
N LYS A 16 -5.10 9.27 -21.59
CA LYS A 16 -5.03 8.90 -23.01
C LYS A 16 -6.17 7.98 -23.42
N ALA A 17 -6.53 7.03 -22.57
CA ALA A 17 -7.67 6.15 -22.80
C ALA A 17 -9.00 6.73 -22.29
N SER A 18 -9.00 7.93 -21.69
CA SER A 18 -10.16 8.56 -21.04
C SER A 18 -10.87 7.62 -20.05
N ARG A 19 -10.09 6.95 -19.20
CA ARG A 19 -10.58 5.93 -18.27
C ARG A 19 -10.03 6.18 -16.87
N ASP A 20 -10.94 6.15 -15.90
CA ASP A 20 -10.64 6.32 -14.49
C ASP A 20 -11.06 5.08 -13.69
N VAL A 21 -10.26 4.73 -12.67
CA VAL A 21 -10.58 3.69 -11.69
C VAL A 21 -10.44 4.29 -10.30
N LEU A 22 -11.53 4.30 -9.54
CA LEU A 22 -11.60 4.83 -8.18
C LEU A 22 -11.76 3.69 -7.17
N PHE A 23 -10.83 3.61 -6.23
CA PHE A 23 -10.97 2.85 -5.00
C PHE A 23 -11.25 3.83 -3.86
N ALA A 24 -12.35 3.66 -3.13
CA ALA A 24 -12.74 4.55 -2.05
C ALA A 24 -13.26 3.77 -0.85
N ALA A 25 -13.08 4.33 0.36
CA ALA A 25 -13.56 3.74 1.61
C ALA A 25 -13.07 2.30 1.83
N PRO A 26 -11.74 2.06 1.92
CA PRO A 26 -11.21 0.72 2.15
C PRO A 26 -11.77 0.11 3.45
N SER A 27 -11.98 -1.20 3.44
CA SER A 27 -12.40 -1.95 4.63
C SER A 27 -11.28 -2.05 5.67
N SER A 28 -10.03 -2.04 5.21
CA SER A 28 -8.82 -1.93 6.06
C SER A 28 -7.66 -1.32 5.29
N ILE A 29 -6.67 -0.80 6.02
CA ILE A 29 -5.38 -0.34 5.45
C ILE A 29 -4.27 -1.22 6.02
N ILE A 30 -3.48 -1.81 5.14
CA ILE A 30 -2.27 -2.58 5.46
C ILE A 30 -1.06 -1.66 5.22
N ARG A 31 -0.22 -1.48 6.24
CA ARG A 31 0.91 -0.54 6.23
C ARG A 31 2.10 -1.11 6.99
N ALA A 32 3.30 -0.88 6.47
CA ALA A 32 4.56 -1.16 7.18
C ALA A 32 5.47 0.07 7.14
N ASP A 33 5.84 0.62 8.29
CA ASP A 33 6.76 1.74 8.45
C ASP A 33 8.20 1.24 8.69
N THR A 34 8.35 0.12 9.40
CA THR A 34 9.64 -0.47 9.75
C THR A 34 9.93 -1.77 8.99
N PRO A 35 11.20 -2.20 8.91
CA PRO A 35 11.56 -3.43 8.18
C PRO A 35 10.91 -4.69 8.76
N ASP A 36 10.77 -4.77 10.08
CA ASP A 36 10.15 -5.89 10.79
C ASP A 36 8.63 -5.97 10.58
N GLU A 37 7.98 -4.86 10.21
CA GLU A 37 6.56 -4.84 9.84
C GLU A 37 6.31 -5.28 8.39
N PHE A 38 7.35 -5.35 7.54
CA PHE A 38 7.20 -5.58 6.12
C PHE A 38 6.67 -6.97 5.78
N GLU A 39 7.30 -8.04 6.29
CA GLU A 39 6.86 -9.42 6.03
C GLU A 39 5.42 -9.68 6.54
N PRO A 40 5.05 -9.33 7.80
CA PRO A 40 3.68 -9.49 8.26
C PRO A 40 2.65 -8.74 7.41
N ALA A 41 2.98 -7.51 6.99
CA ALA A 41 2.08 -6.72 6.15
C ALA A 41 1.98 -7.28 4.72
N TRP A 42 3.07 -7.82 4.19
CA TRP A 42 3.08 -8.51 2.90
C TRP A 42 2.20 -9.76 2.94
N ASP A 43 2.32 -10.59 3.98
CA ASP A 43 1.48 -11.77 4.16
C ASP A 43 -0.01 -11.39 4.29
N ALA A 44 -0.34 -10.34 5.04
CA ALA A 44 -1.70 -9.84 5.14
C ALA A 44 -2.28 -9.39 3.79
N MET A 45 -1.46 -8.78 2.92
CA MET A 45 -1.86 -8.46 1.54
C MET A 45 -2.14 -9.74 0.75
N GLN A 46 -1.26 -10.74 0.84
CA GLN A 46 -1.43 -12.02 0.13
C GLN A 46 -2.71 -12.74 0.57
N GLU A 47 -3.02 -12.76 1.87
CA GLU A 47 -4.26 -13.37 2.38
C GLU A 47 -5.51 -12.61 1.93
N ALA A 48 -5.49 -11.27 1.95
CA ALA A 48 -6.60 -10.47 1.44
C ALA A 48 -6.85 -10.74 -0.06
N HIS A 49 -5.78 -10.82 -0.85
CA HIS A 49 -5.86 -11.14 -2.27
C HIS A 49 -6.39 -12.57 -2.51
N LYS A 50 -5.91 -13.57 -1.76
CA LYS A 50 -6.43 -14.95 -1.82
C LYS A 50 -7.91 -15.05 -1.42
N ALA A 51 -8.38 -14.16 -0.55
CA ALA A 51 -9.79 -14.05 -0.19
C ALA A 51 -10.65 -13.34 -1.26
N GLY A 52 -10.08 -13.00 -2.42
CA GLY A 52 -10.78 -12.37 -3.54
C GLY A 52 -10.96 -10.86 -3.39
N ARG A 53 -10.29 -10.23 -2.41
CA ARG A 53 -10.35 -8.78 -2.19
C ARG A 53 -9.43 -8.04 -3.14
N TRP A 54 -9.81 -6.83 -3.51
CA TRP A 54 -8.97 -5.93 -4.26
C TRP A 54 -7.99 -5.19 -3.34
N LEU A 55 -6.78 -4.98 -3.83
CA LEU A 55 -5.74 -4.20 -3.18
C LEU A 55 -5.35 -3.02 -4.06
N ALA A 56 -5.33 -1.82 -3.49
CA ALA A 56 -4.80 -0.63 -4.16
C ALA A 56 -3.95 0.17 -3.19
N GLY A 57 -2.77 0.61 -3.64
CA GLY A 57 -1.78 1.24 -2.77
C GLY A 57 -0.45 1.44 -3.46
N TYR A 58 0.61 1.56 -2.66
CA TYR A 58 1.97 1.71 -3.16
C TYR A 58 2.99 0.99 -2.28
N LEU A 59 4.12 0.63 -2.91
CA LEU A 59 5.38 0.31 -2.26
C LEU A 59 6.31 1.52 -2.39
N SER A 60 7.07 1.86 -1.35
CA SER A 60 8.14 2.84 -1.49
C SER A 60 9.30 2.24 -2.28
N TYR A 61 10.19 3.10 -2.79
CA TYR A 61 11.41 2.64 -3.45
C TYR A 61 12.27 1.78 -2.50
N GLU A 62 12.33 2.16 -1.23
CA GLU A 62 13.10 1.49 -0.19
C GLU A 62 12.58 0.09 0.15
N ALA A 63 11.30 -0.22 -0.12
CA ALA A 63 10.77 -1.57 0.06
C ALA A 63 11.52 -2.62 -0.78
N GLY A 64 12.07 -2.23 -1.93
CA GLY A 64 12.87 -3.12 -2.78
C GLY A 64 14.09 -3.72 -2.07
N TYR A 65 14.64 -3.05 -1.06
CA TYR A 65 15.79 -3.56 -0.28
C TYR A 65 15.41 -4.76 0.60
N LEU A 66 14.11 -4.95 0.90
CA LEU A 66 13.64 -6.06 1.72
C LEU A 66 13.33 -7.32 0.91
N LEU A 67 13.20 -7.20 -0.41
CA LEU A 67 12.90 -8.30 -1.33
C LEU A 67 14.13 -9.16 -1.68
N GLU A 68 15.34 -8.68 -1.40
CA GLU A 68 16.59 -9.40 -1.62
C GLU A 68 17.43 -9.34 -0.33
N PRO A 69 17.68 -10.48 0.36
CA PRO A 69 18.41 -10.50 1.63
C PRO A 69 19.75 -9.77 1.61
N LYS A 70 20.48 -9.79 0.49
CA LYS A 70 21.77 -9.09 0.35
C LYS A 70 21.65 -7.56 0.36
N LEU A 71 20.46 -7.02 0.06
CA LEU A 71 20.21 -5.59 0.04
C LEU A 71 19.68 -5.06 1.38
N GLN A 72 19.14 -5.90 2.26
CA GLN A 72 18.59 -5.47 3.55
C GLN A 72 19.55 -4.60 4.38
N PRO A 73 20.87 -4.89 4.47
CA PRO A 73 21.81 -4.04 5.20
C PRO A 73 22.00 -2.63 4.59
N LEU A 74 21.61 -2.44 3.33
CA LEU A 74 21.71 -1.16 2.61
C LEU A 74 20.45 -0.31 2.74
N LEU A 75 19.43 -0.79 3.45
CA LEU A 75 18.17 -0.07 3.62
C LEU A 75 18.41 1.29 4.33
N PRO A 76 18.07 2.42 3.69
CA PRO A 76 18.28 3.74 4.30
C PRO A 76 17.42 3.93 5.54
N GLY A 77 18.00 4.41 6.65
CA GLY A 77 17.27 4.84 7.84
C GLY A 77 16.56 6.19 7.66
N GLY A 78 15.78 6.62 8.66
CA GLY A 78 15.16 7.96 8.68
C GLY A 78 14.14 8.23 7.57
N ARG A 79 13.52 7.17 7.02
CA ARG A 79 12.51 7.25 5.95
C ARG A 79 11.29 8.05 6.42
N LYS A 80 10.73 8.86 5.52
CA LYS A 80 9.53 9.68 5.76
C LYS A 80 8.24 9.06 5.23
N ALA A 81 8.37 7.95 4.51
CA ALA A 81 7.26 7.19 3.94
C ALA A 81 7.32 5.75 4.45
N PRO A 82 6.15 5.08 4.62
CA PRO A 82 6.11 3.66 4.89
C PRO A 82 6.67 2.88 3.70
N LEU A 83 7.20 1.69 3.96
CA LEU A 83 7.68 0.73 2.96
C LEU A 83 6.52 0.22 2.09
N LEU A 84 5.34 0.02 2.68
CA LEU A 84 4.12 -0.29 1.94
C LEU A 84 2.91 0.38 2.58
N CYS A 85 1.91 0.74 1.77
CA CYS A 85 0.60 1.21 2.22
C CYS A 85 -0.47 0.86 1.19
N PHE A 86 -1.36 -0.07 1.53
CA PHE A 86 -2.43 -0.57 0.67
C PHE A 86 -3.78 -0.55 1.38
N GLY A 87 -4.80 -0.05 0.70
CA GLY A 87 -6.19 -0.27 1.06
C GLY A 87 -6.67 -1.62 0.56
N VAL A 88 -7.55 -2.25 1.35
CA VAL A 88 -8.27 -3.47 0.99
C VAL A 88 -9.71 -3.11 0.66
N PHE A 89 -10.22 -3.63 -0.46
CA PHE A 89 -11.55 -3.32 -1.00
C PHE A 89 -12.27 -4.60 -1.42
N ASP A 90 -13.60 -4.56 -1.47
CA ASP A 90 -14.46 -5.68 -1.88
C ASP A 90 -14.77 -5.64 -3.38
#